data_AF-A0AAU5BDC9-F1
#
_entry.id   AF-A0AAU5BDC9-F1
#
_cell.length_a   1.000
_cell.length_b   1.000
_cell.length_c   1.000
_cell.angle_alpha   90.00
_cell.angle_beta   90.00
_cell.angle_gamma   90.00
#
_symmetry.space_group_name_H-M   'P 1'
#
loop_
_entity.id
_entity.type
_entity.pdbx_description
1 polymer ?
#
loop_
_entity_poly.entity_id
_entity_poly.type
_entity_poly.pdbx_seq_one_letter_code
_entity_poly.pdbx_strand_id
1 'polypeptide(L)'
;MPPEATHHVVDRLDDDDYPAYTMGRAAEMIGATPAFLRALGDARLITPLRSEGGHRRYSRYQLRVAARARELVDSGTPVEAACRIVILEDQLEDALRLNEELRAGRGGRRADGSGGSGRSEGGEGPGES
;
A
#
# COMPACT_ATOMS: atom_id res chain seq x y z
N MET A 1 22.59 -27.41 18.80
CA MET A 1 21.68 -27.60 17.64
C MET A 1 21.63 -26.28 16.89
N PRO A 2 22.16 -26.22 15.65
CA PRO A 2 21.44 -25.52 14.58
C PRO A 2 21.44 -26.34 13.26
N PRO A 3 20.63 -25.98 12.22
CA PRO A 3 20.04 -24.67 11.96
C PRO A 3 18.52 -24.61 11.63
N GLU A 4 17.86 -23.59 12.17
CA GLU A 4 16.52 -23.09 11.80
C GLU A 4 16.57 -22.23 10.51
N ALA A 5 17.21 -22.74 9.44
CA ALA A 5 17.37 -21.97 8.20
C ALA A 5 16.28 -22.22 7.16
N THR A 6 15.33 -23.13 7.42
CA THR A 6 14.32 -23.55 6.43
C THR A 6 13.04 -22.72 6.48
N HIS A 7 12.72 -22.05 7.59
CA HIS A 7 11.49 -21.25 7.71
C HIS A 7 11.62 -19.82 7.15
N HIS A 8 12.83 -19.27 7.01
CA HIS A 8 13.09 -17.93 6.45
C HIS A 8 13.20 -17.85 4.92
N VAL A 9 13.19 -19.00 4.23
CA VAL A 9 13.24 -19.03 2.76
C VAL A 9 11.83 -18.96 2.17
N VAL A 10 10.84 -19.52 2.87
CA VAL A 10 9.43 -19.47 2.44
C VAL A 10 8.86 -18.06 2.59
N ASP A 11 9.26 -17.32 3.63
CA ASP A 11 8.90 -15.91 3.86
C ASP A 11 9.47 -14.93 2.79
N ARG A 12 10.54 -15.33 2.09
CA ARG A 12 11.15 -14.55 0.99
C ARG A 12 10.56 -14.87 -0.38
N LEU A 13 9.77 -15.94 -0.49
CA LEU A 13 9.03 -16.27 -1.72
C LEU A 13 7.71 -15.47 -1.81
N ASP A 14 7.19 -15.01 -0.68
CA ASP A 14 6.07 -14.08 -0.54
C ASP A 14 6.52 -12.62 -0.35
N ASP A 15 7.82 -12.34 -0.49
CA ASP A 15 8.32 -10.97 -0.59
C ASP A 15 7.89 -10.39 -1.94
N ASP A 16 6.71 -9.79 -1.93
CA ASP A 16 6.07 -9.18 -3.09
C ASP A 16 6.94 -8.09 -3.73
N ASP A 17 7.92 -7.55 -2.99
CA ASP A 17 8.87 -6.54 -3.43
C ASP A 17 10.20 -7.12 -3.93
N TYR A 18 10.45 -8.42 -3.78
CA TYR A 18 11.64 -9.07 -4.30
C TYR A 18 11.64 -9.08 -5.84
N PRO A 19 12.65 -8.47 -6.49
CA PRO A 19 12.67 -8.30 -7.93
C PRO A 19 13.14 -9.58 -8.65
N ALA A 20 12.28 -10.61 -8.67
CA ALA A 20 12.58 -11.93 -9.24
C ALA A 20 12.43 -11.98 -10.78
N TYR A 21 11.59 -11.14 -11.36
CA TYR A 21 11.10 -11.35 -12.72
C TYR A 21 11.85 -10.49 -13.74
N THR A 22 12.32 -11.12 -14.81
CA THR A 22 12.92 -10.42 -15.96
C THR A 22 11.83 -9.86 -16.88
N MET A 23 12.18 -8.87 -17.69
CA MET A 23 11.28 -8.21 -18.64
C MET A 23 10.37 -9.15 -19.45
N GLY A 24 10.95 -10.17 -20.08
CA GLY A 24 10.20 -11.10 -20.92
C GLY A 24 9.22 -11.93 -20.11
N ARG A 25 9.66 -12.45 -18.96
CA ARG A 25 8.80 -13.24 -18.08
C ARG A 25 7.69 -12.39 -17.45
N ALA A 26 8.02 -11.18 -17.04
CA ALA A 26 7.07 -10.18 -16.55
C ALA A 26 5.95 -9.92 -17.57
N ALA A 27 6.32 -9.67 -18.83
CA ALA A 27 5.38 -9.41 -19.91
C ALA A 27 4.43 -10.59 -20.15
N GLU A 28 4.98 -11.81 -20.19
CA GLU A 28 4.22 -13.05 -20.38
C GLU A 28 3.19 -13.26 -19.25
N MET A 29 3.59 -13.07 -18.00
CA MET A 29 2.71 -13.32 -16.84
C MET A 29 1.51 -12.39 -16.78
N ILE A 30 1.64 -11.15 -17.23
CA ILE A 30 0.54 -10.18 -17.26
C ILE A 30 -0.17 -10.12 -18.61
N GLY A 31 0.18 -11.00 -19.56
CA GLY A 31 -0.38 -11.01 -20.91
C GLY A 31 -0.12 -9.72 -21.70
N ALA A 32 0.98 -9.03 -21.42
CA ALA A 32 1.33 -7.77 -22.08
C ALA A 32 2.60 -7.89 -22.92
N THR A 33 2.94 -6.83 -23.64
CA THR A 33 4.17 -6.77 -24.42
C THR A 33 5.31 -6.17 -23.60
N PRO A 34 6.58 -6.48 -23.93
CA PRO A 34 7.71 -5.76 -23.35
C PRO A 34 7.67 -4.26 -23.64
N ALA A 35 7.07 -3.82 -24.76
CA ALA A 35 6.91 -2.40 -25.05
C ALA A 35 5.96 -1.72 -24.03
N PHE A 36 4.89 -2.41 -23.64
CA PHE A 36 3.95 -1.92 -22.62
C PHE A 36 4.64 -1.71 -21.27
N LEU A 37 5.40 -2.69 -20.78
CA LEU A 37 6.16 -2.55 -19.53
C LEU A 37 7.22 -1.45 -19.57
N ARG A 38 7.75 -1.09 -20.74
CA ARG A 38 8.62 0.09 -20.89
C ARG A 38 7.83 1.38 -20.76
N ALA A 39 6.69 1.47 -21.44
CA ALA A 39 5.80 2.63 -21.37
C ALA A 39 5.31 2.89 -19.94
N LEU A 40 4.98 1.85 -19.16
CA LEU A 40 4.65 1.99 -17.74
C LEU A 40 5.82 2.54 -16.91
N GLY A 41 7.05 2.13 -17.24
CA GLY A 41 8.25 2.65 -16.60
C GLY A 41 8.52 4.11 -16.95
N ASP A 42 8.31 4.50 -18.20
CA ASP A 42 8.49 5.89 -18.66
C ASP A 42 7.42 6.82 -18.04
N ALA A 43 6.20 6.31 -17.86
CA ALA A 43 5.12 6.98 -17.13
C ALA A 43 5.30 7.00 -15.60
N ARG A 44 6.41 6.42 -15.08
CA ARG A 44 6.73 6.31 -13.64
C ARG A 44 5.70 5.55 -12.79
N LEU A 45 4.85 4.73 -13.40
CA LEU A 45 3.97 3.83 -12.66
C LEU A 45 4.79 2.74 -11.96
N ILE A 46 5.86 2.27 -12.60
CA ILE A 46 6.73 1.20 -12.09
C ILE A 46 8.19 1.64 -12.24
N THR A 47 8.96 1.53 -11.16
CA THR A 47 10.41 1.76 -11.20
C THR A 47 11.13 0.43 -11.11
N PRO A 48 11.47 -0.22 -12.24
CA PRO A 48 12.16 -1.52 -12.19
C PRO A 48 13.56 -1.35 -11.60
N LEU A 49 13.93 -2.25 -10.69
CA LEU A 49 15.29 -2.29 -10.19
C LEU A 49 16.22 -2.75 -11.32
N ARG A 50 17.34 -2.07 -11.50
CA ARG A 50 18.38 -2.53 -12.42
C ARG A 50 19.33 -3.43 -11.64
N SER A 51 19.46 -4.68 -12.08
CA SER A 51 20.54 -5.55 -11.60
C SER A 51 21.91 -5.00 -11.98
N GLU A 52 22.97 -5.46 -11.32
CA GLU A 52 24.37 -5.13 -11.68
C GLU A 52 24.68 -5.43 -13.17
N GLY A 53 24.02 -6.41 -13.78
CA GLY A 53 24.11 -6.74 -15.21
C GLY A 53 23.24 -5.88 -16.15
N GLY A 54 22.63 -4.80 -15.67
CA GLY A 54 21.85 -3.87 -16.50
C GLY A 54 20.43 -4.32 -16.88
N HIS A 55 20.03 -5.54 -16.53
CA HIS A 55 18.68 -6.05 -16.77
C HIS A 55 17.65 -5.43 -15.82
N ARG A 56 16.48 -5.09 -16.36
CA ARG A 56 15.32 -4.64 -15.59
C ARG A 56 14.71 -5.84 -14.86
N ARG A 57 14.57 -5.72 -13.55
CA ARG A 57 13.88 -6.70 -12.70
C ARG A 57 12.63 -6.09 -12.10
N TYR A 58 11.58 -6.92 -12.08
CA TYR A 58 10.26 -6.56 -11.62
C TYR A 58 9.90 -7.39 -10.39
N SER A 59 9.31 -6.75 -9.39
CA SER A 59 8.72 -7.43 -8.24
C SER A 59 7.30 -7.91 -8.54
N ARG A 60 6.74 -8.77 -7.69
CA ARG A 60 5.37 -9.26 -7.86
C ARG A 60 4.34 -8.14 -7.68
N TYR A 61 4.58 -7.23 -6.74
CA TYR A 61 3.80 -6.01 -6.56
C TYR A 61 3.73 -5.19 -7.84
N GLN A 62 4.90 -4.93 -8.47
CA GLN A 62 4.97 -4.17 -9.71
C GLN A 62 4.17 -4.81 -10.85
N LEU A 63 4.11 -6.15 -10.89
CA LEU A 63 3.31 -6.85 -11.90
C LEU A 63 1.80 -6.76 -11.61
N ARG A 64 1.39 -6.77 -10.34
CA ARG A 64 -0.02 -6.54 -9.97
C ARG A 64 -0.47 -5.15 -10.40
N VAL A 65 0.35 -4.13 -10.16
CA VAL A 65 0.11 -2.74 -10.61
C VAL A 65 0.05 -2.67 -12.15
N ALA A 66 0.99 -3.35 -12.85
CA ALA A 66 1.00 -3.39 -14.31
C ALA A 66 -0.26 -4.04 -14.90
N ALA A 67 -0.77 -5.10 -14.27
CA ALA A 67 -1.98 -5.80 -14.70
C ALA A 67 -3.22 -4.90 -14.59
N ARG A 68 -3.38 -4.15 -13.49
CA ARG A 68 -4.48 -3.16 -13.35
C ARG A 68 -4.41 -2.08 -14.44
N ALA A 69 -3.23 -1.53 -14.70
CA ALA A 69 -3.04 -0.56 -15.79
C ALA A 69 -3.35 -1.17 -17.17
N ARG A 70 -3.08 -2.47 -17.36
CA ARG A 70 -3.39 -3.18 -18.60
C ARG A 70 -4.89 -3.29 -18.82
N GLU A 71 -5.66 -3.63 -17.79
CA GLU A 71 -7.13 -3.70 -17.86
C GLU A 71 -7.75 -2.36 -18.29
N LEU A 72 -7.28 -1.25 -17.72
CA LEU A 72 -7.71 0.10 -18.12
C LEU A 72 -7.37 0.42 -19.58
N VAL A 73 -6.21 -0.02 -20.05
CA VAL A 73 -5.79 0.19 -21.44
C VAL A 73 -6.60 -0.66 -22.40
N ASP A 74 -6.92 -1.90 -22.01
CA ASP A 74 -7.78 -2.79 -22.78
C ASP A 74 -9.23 -2.28 -22.85
N SER A 75 -9.68 -1.50 -21.86
CA SER A 75 -10.96 -0.79 -21.91
C SER A 75 -10.94 0.50 -22.76
N GLY A 76 -9.82 0.81 -23.43
CA GLY A 76 -9.67 1.97 -24.31
C GLY A 76 -9.05 3.21 -23.67
N THR A 77 -8.55 3.11 -22.43
CA THR A 77 -7.87 4.23 -21.76
C THR A 77 -6.44 4.39 -22.30
N PRO A 78 -5.98 5.62 -22.61
CA PRO A 78 -4.57 5.84 -22.94
C PRO A 78 -3.63 5.39 -21.82
N VAL A 79 -2.47 4.81 -22.15
CA VAL A 79 -1.52 4.27 -21.17
C VAL A 79 -1.13 5.29 -20.09
N GLU A 80 -0.90 6.55 -20.47
CA GLU A 80 -0.56 7.62 -19.51
C GLU A 80 -1.70 7.90 -18.52
N ALA A 81 -2.95 7.91 -19.01
CA ALA A 81 -4.13 8.12 -18.18
C ALA A 81 -4.34 6.92 -17.25
N ALA A 82 -4.21 5.69 -17.75
CA ALA A 82 -4.27 4.47 -16.95
C ALA A 82 -3.20 4.47 -15.84
N CYS A 83 -1.96 4.85 -16.14
CA CYS A 83 -0.90 4.99 -15.14
C CYS A 83 -1.28 6.00 -14.07
N ARG A 84 -1.82 7.16 -14.46
CA ARG A 84 -2.21 8.21 -13.52
C ARG A 84 -3.37 7.77 -12.63
N ILE A 85 -4.34 7.05 -13.18
CA ILE A 85 -5.47 6.50 -12.42
C ILE A 85 -4.97 5.56 -11.33
N VAL A 86 -4.15 4.56 -11.69
CA VAL A 86 -3.66 3.57 -10.72
C VAL A 86 -2.83 4.23 -9.60
N ILE A 87 -1.98 5.21 -9.92
CA ILE A 87 -1.22 5.97 -8.90
C ILE A 87 -2.17 6.68 -7.92
N LEU A 88 -3.23 7.30 -8.42
CA LEU A 88 -4.20 8.02 -7.59
C LEU A 88 -5.03 7.07 -6.73
N GLU A 89 -5.38 5.90 -7.25
CA GLU A 89 -6.07 4.85 -6.50
C GLU A 89 -5.22 4.35 -5.34
N ASP A 90 -3.94 4.05 -5.58
CA ASP A 90 -3.01 3.62 -4.52
C ASP A 90 -2.85 4.72 -3.46
N GLN A 91 -2.70 5.99 -3.87
CA GLN A 91 -2.64 7.12 -2.93
C GLN A 91 -3.92 7.31 -2.12
N LEU A 92 -5.09 7.05 -2.72
CA LEU A 92 -6.37 7.13 -2.05
C LEU A 92 -6.51 6.03 -1.02
N GLU A 93 -6.15 4.80 -1.36
CA GLU A 93 -6.16 3.66 -0.45
C GLU A 93 -5.25 3.90 0.77
N ASP A 94 -4.04 4.41 0.53
CA ASP A 94 -3.10 4.79 1.58
C ASP A 94 -3.65 5.87 2.51
N ALA A 95 -4.26 6.91 1.95
CA ALA A 95 -4.86 8.00 2.71
C ALA A 95 -6.07 7.54 3.53
N LEU A 96 -6.88 6.64 3.00
CA LEU A 96 -8.03 6.07 3.70
C LEU A 96 -7.58 5.20 4.88
N ARG A 97 -6.61 4.31 4.65
CA ARG A 97 -5.99 3.47 5.69
C ARG A 97 -5.40 4.31 6.83
N LEU A 98 -4.61 5.34 6.51
CA LEU A 98 -4.05 6.23 7.54
C LEU A 98 -5.14 6.98 8.31
N ASN A 99 -6.21 7.42 7.64
CA ASN A 99 -7.34 8.06 8.31
C ASN A 99 -8.07 7.11 9.27
N GLU A 100 -8.24 5.84 8.89
CA GLU A 100 -8.83 4.82 9.75
C GLU A 100 -7.97 4.55 10.99
N GLU A 101 -6.65 4.40 10.81
CA GLU A 101 -5.69 4.24 11.91
C GLU A 101 -5.72 5.43 12.88
N LEU A 102 -5.75 6.66 12.35
CA LEU A 102 -5.84 7.88 13.16
C LEU A 102 -7.19 7.98 13.90
N ARG A 103 -8.29 7.55 13.27
CA ARG A 103 -9.61 7.49 13.91
C ARG A 103 -9.65 6.42 14.99
N ALA A 104 -9.08 5.25 14.76
CA ALA A 104 -8.98 4.17 15.74
C ALA A 104 -8.13 4.60 16.96
N GLY A 105 -6.97 5.23 16.73
CA GLY A 105 -6.11 5.76 17.78
C GLY A 105 -6.69 6.95 18.55
N ARG A 106 -7.57 7.75 17.92
CA ARG A 106 -8.34 8.81 18.60
C ARG A 106 -9.57 8.28 19.34
N GLY A 107 -10.18 7.21 18.87
CA GLY A 107 -11.30 6.51 19.51
C GLY A 107 -10.88 5.82 20.80
N GLY A 108 -9.72 5.16 20.81
CA GLY A 108 -9.16 4.53 22.02
C GLY A 108 -8.92 5.52 23.17
N ARG A 109 -8.30 6.68 22.87
CA ARG A 109 -8.04 7.71 23.89
C ARG A 109 -9.29 8.42 24.44
N ARG A 110 -10.44 8.36 23.76
CA ARG A 110 -11.69 8.97 24.25
C ARG A 110 -12.51 8.02 25.13
N ALA A 111 -12.34 6.70 24.98
CA ALA A 111 -13.01 5.72 25.83
C ALA A 111 -12.45 5.73 27.28
N ASP A 112 -11.18 6.06 27.45
CA ASP A 112 -10.48 6.03 28.75
C ASP A 112 -10.72 7.29 29.63
N GLY A 113 -11.47 8.28 29.13
CA GLY A 113 -11.70 9.57 29.81
C GLY A 113 -13.08 9.75 30.47
N SER A 114 -13.93 8.72 30.50
CA SER A 114 -15.34 8.84 30.96
C SER A 114 -15.62 8.24 32.35
N GLY A 115 -14.67 8.33 33.29
CA GLY A 115 -14.86 7.94 34.69
C GLY A 115 -14.26 8.97 35.64
N GLY A 116 -14.98 10.05 35.95
CA GLY A 116 -14.45 11.10 36.83
C GLY A 116 -15.45 12.21 37.20
N SER A 117 -16.44 11.85 38.01
CA SER A 117 -17.12 12.71 39.00
C SER A 117 -17.73 14.03 38.52
N GLY A 118 -18.97 13.96 38.04
CA GLY A 118 -19.93 15.04 38.21
C GLY A 118 -20.97 14.67 39.29
N ARG A 119 -21.23 15.61 40.20
CA ARG A 119 -22.36 15.72 41.17
C ARG A 119 -22.10 15.26 42.61
N SER A 120 -21.88 16.27 43.46
CA SER A 120 -22.70 16.51 44.66
C SER A 120 -22.59 18.00 45.03
N GLU A 121 -23.31 18.85 44.29
CA GLU A 121 -23.72 20.15 44.82
C GLU A 121 -24.90 19.90 45.76
N GLY A 122 -24.68 20.09 47.05
CA GLY A 122 -25.71 20.30 48.06
C GLY A 122 -25.34 21.58 48.79
N GLY A 123 -25.93 22.70 48.38
CA GLY A 123 -25.76 24.00 49.01
C GLY A 123 -26.84 24.25 50.06
N GLU A 124 -26.45 24.93 51.14
CA GLU A 124 -27.25 25.69 52.12
C GLU A 124 -26.16 26.31 53.02
N GLY A 125 -25.88 27.61 53.13
CA GLY A 125 -26.60 28.87 53.00
C GLY A 125 -26.06 29.75 54.15
N PRO A 126 -25.64 31.01 53.96
CA PRO A 126 -25.00 31.77 55.04
C PRO A 126 -26.06 32.30 56.02
N GLY A 127 -25.96 31.94 57.30
CA GLY A 127 -26.77 32.49 58.37
C GLY A 127 -26.07 33.71 59.00
N GLU A 128 -26.66 34.88 58.84
CA GLU A 128 -26.34 36.13 59.55
C GLU A 128 -26.67 36.02 61.05
N SER A 129 -25.77 36.51 61.92
CA SER A 129 -25.99 37.51 62.99
C SER A 129 -24.85 37.50 64.01
#